data_AF-A0A896T910-F1
#
_entry.id   AF-A0A896T910-F1
#
_cell.length_a   1.000
_cell.length_b   1.000
_cell.length_c   1.000
_cell.angle_alpha   90.00
_cell.angle_beta   90.00
_cell.angle_gamma   90.00
#
_symmetry.space_group_name_H-M   'P 1'
#
loop_
_entity.id
_entity.type
_entity.pdbx_description
1 polymer ?
#
loop_
_entity_poly.entity_id
_entity_poly.type
_entity_poly.pdbx_seq_one_letter_code
_entity_poly.pdbx_strand_id
1 'polypeptide(L)'
;MKFYQQSKENILNNYNVKISQGLSETQVIANRERYGENKLPEEKEDSYLKVFLKSFKEPIIIVLMGAVALSFFSSFYSFQIVGDRKHGLESLYEAIAIAILIIINAFLGFWQEISARKNLNSLKEMNNRFVSVLRNGNLEKIASNELVVGDIVKVTVGDFVEADVRWLQLDELQLIESHLTGEADAVIKTSEIISEKVEIGDQRNMGFSGSVVSSGQGTGIVVATGENTELGKISQLMKEEGVRQSPLQKTVQKLTKTLMKISAGIVVLTFVFGLISSGEFSINSITSVFSTSIALAVASIPDALPVVLSIVLTIGAVKMSKNKGLIKTLSSVETLGSTSYICSDKTGTLTQNEMTVTKFYANGQLYTVEGLGYDIKGGVSLISQENKEKNFEKFMESIVLCNDSS
;
A
#
# COMPACT_ATOMS: atom_id res chain seq x y z
N MET A 1 -16.61 -17.95 -12.16
CA MET A 1 -17.00 -18.49 -13.49
C MET A 1 -15.81 -18.34 -14.42
N LYS A 2 -15.52 -19.29 -15.32
CA LYS A 2 -14.37 -19.16 -16.24
C LYS A 2 -14.80 -18.41 -17.51
N PHE A 3 -14.71 -17.09 -17.49
CA PHE A 3 -15.19 -16.23 -18.59
C PHE A 3 -14.48 -16.50 -19.92
N TYR A 4 -13.19 -16.84 -19.88
CA TYR A 4 -12.41 -17.18 -21.09
C TYR A 4 -12.93 -18.42 -21.85
N GLN A 5 -13.69 -19.30 -21.18
CA GLN A 5 -14.24 -20.52 -21.78
C GLN A 5 -15.66 -20.34 -22.34
N GLN A 6 -16.24 -19.14 -22.22
CA GLN A 6 -17.59 -18.87 -22.71
C GLN A 6 -17.59 -18.19 -24.08
N SER A 7 -18.62 -18.48 -24.87
CA SER A 7 -18.88 -17.78 -26.13
C SER A 7 -19.31 -16.34 -25.91
N LYS A 8 -19.10 -15.52 -26.93
CA LYS A 8 -19.48 -14.10 -26.90
C LYS A 8 -20.98 -13.96 -26.68
N GLU A 9 -21.80 -14.76 -27.37
CA GLU A 9 -23.26 -14.72 -27.22
C GLU A 9 -23.69 -15.09 -25.80
N ASN A 10 -23.09 -16.14 -25.23
CA ASN A 10 -23.44 -16.60 -23.89
C ASN A 10 -23.11 -15.54 -22.83
N ILE A 11 -21.96 -14.87 -22.93
CA ILE A 11 -21.60 -13.80 -22.00
C ILE A 11 -22.56 -12.60 -22.13
N LEU A 12 -22.85 -12.17 -23.35
CA LEU A 12 -23.76 -11.06 -23.61
C LEU A 12 -25.18 -11.36 -23.11
N ASN A 13 -25.65 -12.59 -23.31
CA ASN A 13 -26.95 -13.06 -22.80
C ASN A 13 -26.96 -13.13 -21.27
N ASN A 14 -25.89 -13.62 -20.64
CA ASN A 14 -25.78 -13.71 -19.17
C ASN A 14 -25.88 -12.33 -18.49
N TYR A 15 -25.30 -11.30 -19.11
CA TYR A 15 -25.37 -9.93 -18.60
C TYR A 15 -26.54 -9.12 -19.19
N ASN A 16 -27.30 -9.71 -20.13
CA ASN A 16 -28.41 -9.07 -20.85
C ASN A 16 -28.00 -7.73 -21.50
N VAL A 17 -26.90 -7.75 -22.25
CA VAL A 17 -26.28 -6.58 -22.90
C VAL A 17 -26.12 -6.80 -24.39
N LYS A 18 -26.35 -5.76 -25.19
CA LYS A 18 -26.04 -5.75 -26.62
C LYS A 18 -24.79 -4.92 -26.87
N ILE A 19 -23.87 -5.40 -27.71
CA ILE A 19 -22.60 -4.72 -28.02
C ILE A 19 -22.83 -3.29 -28.53
N SER A 20 -23.88 -3.05 -29.34
CA SER A 20 -24.16 -1.76 -29.96
C SER A 20 -24.85 -0.73 -29.04
N GLN A 21 -25.37 -1.17 -27.88
CA GLN A 21 -26.09 -0.29 -26.95
C GLN A 21 -25.39 -0.19 -25.59
N GLY A 22 -24.67 -1.23 -25.18
CA GLY A 22 -24.12 -1.31 -23.83
C GLY A 22 -25.20 -1.38 -22.76
N LEU A 23 -24.86 -0.98 -21.53
CA LEU A 23 -25.80 -0.98 -20.41
C LEU A 23 -26.74 0.22 -20.44
N SER A 24 -27.97 0.03 -19.96
CA SER A 24 -28.87 1.13 -19.61
C SER A 24 -28.54 1.69 -18.22
N GLU A 25 -28.93 2.94 -17.93
CA GLU A 25 -28.74 3.55 -16.60
C GLU A 25 -29.32 2.69 -15.48
N THR A 26 -30.50 2.10 -15.70
CA THR A 26 -31.13 1.21 -14.72
C THR A 26 -30.29 -0.04 -14.43
N GLN A 27 -29.66 -0.63 -15.46
CA GLN A 27 -28.76 -1.77 -15.30
C GLN A 27 -27.45 -1.35 -14.62
N VAL A 28 -26.93 -0.15 -14.90
CA VAL A 28 -25.73 0.37 -14.23
C VAL A 28 -25.96 0.47 -12.72
N ILE A 29 -27.09 1.05 -12.29
CA ILE A 29 -27.46 1.16 -10.87
C ILE A 29 -27.60 -0.23 -10.24
N ALA A 30 -28.36 -1.13 -10.87
CA ALA A 30 -28.57 -2.48 -10.36
C ALA A 30 -27.26 -3.29 -10.27
N ASN A 31 -26.38 -3.16 -11.27
CA ASN A 31 -25.07 -3.83 -11.27
C ASN A 31 -24.13 -3.21 -10.23
N ARG A 32 -24.20 -1.90 -9.99
CA ARG A 32 -23.42 -1.23 -8.93
C ARG A 32 -23.84 -1.71 -7.55
N GLU A 33 -25.15 -1.86 -7.30
CA GLU A 33 -25.65 -2.42 -6.03
C GLU A 33 -25.24 -3.88 -5.85
N ARG A 34 -25.21 -4.67 -6.94
CA ARG A 34 -24.91 -6.10 -6.88
C ARG A 34 -23.42 -6.42 -6.78
N TYR A 35 -22.57 -5.71 -7.53
CA TYR A 35 -21.14 -6.02 -7.67
C TYR A 35 -20.23 -5.02 -6.97
N GLY A 36 -20.76 -3.87 -6.54
CA GLY A 36 -19.98 -2.78 -5.94
C GLY A 36 -19.32 -1.89 -6.98
N GLU A 37 -18.57 -0.91 -6.49
CA GLU A 37 -17.76 0.00 -7.31
C GLU A 37 -16.47 -0.67 -7.78
N ASN A 38 -15.88 -0.16 -8.87
CA ASN A 38 -14.55 -0.58 -9.31
C ASN A 38 -13.45 0.08 -8.45
N LYS A 39 -13.42 -0.26 -7.17
CA LYS A 39 -12.45 0.25 -6.21
C LYS A 39 -11.91 -0.90 -5.36
N LEU A 40 -10.61 -0.89 -5.12
CA LEU A 40 -10.02 -1.77 -4.11
C LEU A 40 -10.45 -1.28 -2.71
N PRO A 41 -10.77 -2.19 -1.78
CA PRO A 41 -11.29 -1.84 -0.47
C PRO A 41 -10.23 -1.05 0.27
N GLU A 42 -10.54 0.19 0.61
CA GLU A 42 -9.70 0.94 1.54
C GLU A 42 -10.02 0.46 2.95
N GLU A 43 -8.99 0.30 3.78
CA GLU A 43 -9.22 0.12 5.21
C GLU A 43 -10.06 1.30 5.70
N LYS A 44 -11.18 1.00 6.36
CA LYS A 44 -11.97 2.05 7.00
C LYS A 44 -11.08 2.77 7.99
N GLU A 45 -10.83 4.04 7.72
CA GLU A 45 -10.08 4.87 8.64
C GLU A 45 -10.76 4.88 10.00
N ASP A 46 -10.00 4.63 11.08
CA ASP A 46 -10.53 4.80 12.42
C ASP A 46 -11.04 6.24 12.56
N SER A 47 -12.25 6.40 13.10
CA SER A 47 -12.83 7.72 13.34
C SER A 47 -11.93 8.55 14.26
N TYR A 48 -11.94 9.88 14.12
CA TYR A 48 -11.12 10.75 14.96
C TYR A 48 -11.35 10.53 16.46
N LEU A 49 -12.60 10.29 16.88
CA LEU A 49 -12.90 9.93 18.26
C LEU A 49 -12.28 8.59 18.68
N LYS A 50 -12.31 7.58 17.81
CA LYS A 50 -11.68 6.28 18.09
C LYS A 50 -10.16 6.40 18.18
N VAL A 51 -9.54 7.22 17.33
CA VAL A 51 -8.10 7.53 17.39
C VAL A 51 -7.75 8.23 18.71
N PHE A 52 -8.50 9.26 19.09
CA PHE A 52 -8.31 9.97 20.35
C PHE A 52 -8.47 9.05 21.58
N LEU A 53 -9.51 8.21 21.59
CA LEU A 53 -9.75 7.25 22.68
C LEU A 53 -8.69 6.13 22.73
N LYS A 54 -8.06 5.81 21.60
CA LYS A 54 -6.97 4.83 21.54
C LYS A 54 -5.74 5.33 22.29
N SER A 55 -5.47 6.64 22.28
CA SER A 55 -4.39 7.24 23.08
C SER A 55 -4.55 6.94 24.58
N PHE A 56 -5.78 6.92 25.11
CA PHE A 56 -6.02 6.58 26.53
C PHE A 56 -5.76 5.11 26.90
N LYS A 57 -5.69 4.22 25.90
CA LYS A 57 -5.37 2.80 26.11
C LYS A 57 -3.87 2.52 26.14
N GLU A 58 -3.03 3.54 25.96
CA GLU A 58 -1.59 3.36 26.05
C GLU A 58 -1.18 2.98 27.48
N PRO A 59 -0.28 2.00 27.66
CA PRO A 59 0.10 1.50 28.99
C PRO A 59 0.53 2.59 29.97
N ILE A 60 1.23 3.64 29.49
CA ILE A 60 1.66 4.76 30.33
C ILE A 60 0.48 5.60 30.82
N ILE A 61 -0.49 5.88 29.95
CA ILE A 61 -1.69 6.65 30.31
C ILE A 61 -2.55 5.83 31.30
N ILE A 62 -2.59 4.51 31.17
CA ILE A 62 -3.26 3.63 32.14
C ILE A 62 -2.63 3.74 33.53
N VAL A 63 -1.30 3.72 33.64
CA VAL A 63 -0.60 3.89 34.93
C VAL A 63 -0.86 5.27 35.52
N LEU A 64 -0.79 6.33 34.70
CA LEU A 64 -1.08 7.70 35.12
C LEU A 64 -2.53 7.89 35.55
N MET A 65 -3.50 7.25 34.88
CA MET A 65 -4.90 7.26 35.31
C MET A 65 -5.07 6.60 36.68
N GLY A 66 -4.32 5.52 36.96
CA GLY A 66 -4.26 4.92 38.29
C GLY A 66 -3.70 5.87 39.36
N ALA A 67 -2.67 6.64 39.01
CA ALA A 67 -2.10 7.69 39.87
C ALA A 67 -3.13 8.79 40.20
N VAL A 68 -3.80 9.32 39.18
CA VAL A 68 -4.86 10.33 39.34
C VAL A 68 -5.97 9.81 40.25
N ALA A 69 -6.44 8.58 40.04
CA ALA A 69 -7.46 7.98 40.88
C ALA A 69 -7.01 7.92 42.35
N LEU A 70 -5.80 7.44 42.61
CA LEU A 70 -5.27 7.30 43.97
C LEU A 70 -5.02 8.66 44.67
N SER A 71 -4.48 9.65 43.98
CA SER A 71 -4.32 11.01 44.51
C SER A 71 -5.68 11.68 44.77
N PHE A 72 -6.68 11.44 43.92
CA PHE A 72 -8.03 11.94 44.13
C PHE A 72 -8.73 11.29 45.34
N PHE A 73 -8.62 9.98 45.50
CA PHE A 73 -9.14 9.27 46.69
C PHE A 73 -8.43 9.72 47.98
N SER A 74 -7.11 9.95 47.93
CA SER A 74 -6.33 10.48 49.05
C SER A 74 -6.80 11.88 49.46
N SER A 75 -7.02 12.76 48.47
CA SER A 75 -7.55 14.10 48.70
C SER A 75 -8.93 14.04 49.37
N PHE A 76 -9.84 13.22 48.84
CA PHE A 76 -11.19 13.05 49.38
C PHE A 76 -11.17 12.51 50.83
N TYR A 77 -10.34 11.51 51.12
CA TYR A 77 -10.16 10.96 52.46
C TYR A 77 -9.60 12.01 53.44
N SER A 78 -8.57 12.76 53.02
CA SER A 78 -7.95 13.80 53.85
C SER A 78 -8.91 14.95 54.15
N PHE A 79 -9.72 15.38 53.17
CA PHE A 79 -10.67 16.48 53.31
C PHE A 79 -11.86 16.11 54.20
N GLN A 80 -12.36 14.87 54.10
CA GLN A 80 -13.65 14.48 54.69
C GLN A 80 -13.53 13.69 55.99
N ILE A 81 -12.42 12.98 56.20
CA ILE A 81 -12.24 12.08 57.36
C ILE A 81 -11.17 12.62 58.32
N VAL A 82 -10.03 13.07 57.81
CA VAL A 82 -8.90 13.53 58.65
C VAL A 82 -9.02 15.02 59.00
N GLY A 83 -9.69 15.81 58.17
CA GLY A 83 -9.83 17.26 58.35
C GLY A 83 -8.56 18.06 58.04
N ASP A 84 -7.52 17.41 57.48
CA ASP A 84 -6.29 18.06 57.08
C ASP A 84 -6.43 18.68 55.69
N ARG A 85 -6.77 19.98 55.69
CA ARG A 85 -6.93 20.77 54.48
C ARG A 85 -5.63 20.95 53.69
N LYS A 86 -4.45 20.92 54.34
CA LYS A 86 -3.18 21.13 53.64
C LYS A 86 -2.85 19.91 52.78
N HIS A 87 -2.86 18.72 53.36
CA HIS A 87 -2.59 17.49 52.62
C HIS A 87 -3.69 17.16 51.59
N GLY A 88 -4.96 17.47 51.89
CA GLY A 88 -6.04 17.33 50.92
C GLY A 88 -5.87 18.21 49.68
N LEU A 89 -5.41 19.45 49.85
CA LEU A 89 -5.12 20.37 48.74
C LEU A 89 -3.89 19.93 47.94
N GLU A 90 -2.78 19.54 48.60
CA GLU A 90 -1.57 19.02 47.93
C GLU A 90 -1.89 17.83 47.03
N SER A 91 -2.63 16.85 47.55
CA SER A 91 -3.05 15.65 46.79
C SER A 91 -3.94 15.99 45.60
N LEU A 92 -4.78 17.03 45.73
CA LEU A 92 -5.64 17.50 44.64
C LEU A 92 -4.82 18.20 43.55
N TYR A 93 -3.84 19.03 43.93
CA TYR A 93 -2.92 19.66 42.98
C TYR A 93 -2.11 18.62 42.21
N GLU A 94 -1.63 17.57 42.88
CA GLU A 94 -0.96 16.43 42.23
C GLU A 94 -1.87 15.74 41.21
N ALA A 95 -3.11 15.40 41.59
CA ALA A 95 -4.07 14.76 40.70
C ALA A 95 -4.38 15.62 39.46
N ILE A 96 -4.56 16.94 39.65
CA ILE A 96 -4.81 17.87 38.54
C ILE A 96 -3.59 18.00 37.64
N ALA A 97 -2.37 18.12 38.20
CA ALA A 97 -1.14 18.22 37.43
C ALA A 97 -0.93 16.98 36.54
N ILE A 98 -1.15 15.78 37.08
CA ILE A 98 -1.05 14.53 36.32
C ILE A 98 -2.16 14.44 35.27
N ALA A 99 -3.39 14.85 35.60
CA ALA A 99 -4.50 14.85 34.64
C ALA A 99 -4.24 15.79 33.43
N ILE A 100 -3.68 16.97 33.66
CA ILE A 100 -3.25 17.88 32.59
C ILE A 100 -2.21 17.22 31.69
N LEU A 101 -1.23 16.53 32.29
CA LEU A 101 -0.18 15.83 31.55
C LEU A 101 -0.75 14.71 30.66
N ILE A 102 -1.73 13.95 31.16
CA ILE A 102 -2.45 12.93 30.37
C ILE A 102 -3.15 13.57 29.17
N ILE A 103 -3.85 14.69 29.36
CA ILE A 103 -4.58 15.38 28.30
C ILE A 103 -3.62 15.89 27.21
N ILE A 104 -2.50 16.50 27.61
CA ILE A 104 -1.47 16.98 26.67
C ILE A 104 -0.92 15.81 25.85
N ASN A 105 -0.56 14.70 26.49
CA ASN A 105 -0.02 13.53 25.79
C ASN A 105 -1.05 12.90 24.83
N ALA A 106 -2.30 12.74 25.27
CA ALA A 106 -3.37 12.21 24.43
C ALA A 106 -3.62 13.10 23.20
N PHE A 107 -3.59 14.42 23.37
CA PHE A 107 -3.73 15.38 22.28
C PHE A 107 -2.55 15.35 21.31
N LEU A 108 -1.32 15.29 21.82
CA LEU A 108 -0.12 15.16 20.99
C LEU A 108 -0.16 13.87 20.15
N GLY A 109 -0.51 12.73 20.77
CA GLY A 109 -0.66 11.46 20.05
C GLY A 109 -1.75 11.51 18.96
N PHE A 110 -2.90 12.10 19.28
CA PHE A 110 -3.98 12.30 18.32
C PHE A 110 -3.57 13.18 17.13
N TRP A 111 -2.91 14.31 17.39
CA TRP A 111 -2.45 15.23 16.34
C TRP A 111 -1.38 14.59 15.45
N GLN A 112 -0.45 13.82 16.04
CA GLN A 112 0.57 13.06 15.30
C GLN A 112 -0.07 12.04 14.35
N GLU A 113 -1.07 11.29 14.81
CA GLU A 113 -1.73 10.28 13.97
C GLU A 113 -2.54 10.92 12.83
N ILE A 114 -3.23 12.04 13.07
CA ILE A 114 -3.96 12.77 12.00
C ILE A 114 -3.00 13.36 10.97
N SER A 115 -1.91 13.99 11.42
CA SER A 115 -0.96 14.60 10.49
C SER A 115 -0.32 13.56 9.58
N ALA A 116 -0.02 12.36 10.10
CA ALA A 116 0.49 11.27 9.29
C ALA A 116 -0.52 10.79 8.24
N ARG A 117 -1.80 10.65 8.61
CA ARG A 117 -2.88 10.24 7.69
C ARG A 117 -3.08 11.24 6.55
N LYS A 118 -3.13 12.53 6.87
CA LYS A 118 -3.37 13.59 5.87
C LYS A 118 -2.30 13.59 4.76
N ASN A 119 -1.03 13.40 5.14
CA ASN A 119 0.08 13.35 4.20
C ASN A 119 0.03 12.12 3.28
N LEU A 120 -0.52 11.00 3.75
CA LEU A 120 -0.70 9.79 2.94
C LEU A 120 -1.90 9.90 1.98
N ASN A 121 -3.01 10.50 2.42
CA ASN A 121 -4.21 10.62 1.60
C ASN A 121 -4.03 11.61 0.44
N SER A 122 -3.29 12.71 0.63
CA SER A 122 -2.98 13.63 -0.48
C SER A 122 -2.17 12.98 -1.60
N LEU A 123 -1.44 11.90 -1.32
CA LEU A 123 -0.73 11.13 -2.34
C LEU A 123 -1.65 10.15 -3.10
N LYS A 124 -2.78 9.76 -2.52
CA LYS A 124 -3.75 8.84 -3.14
C LYS A 124 -4.69 9.54 -4.12
N GLU A 125 -5.07 10.79 -3.85
CA GLU A 125 -6.03 11.55 -4.67
C GLU A 125 -5.48 11.98 -6.04
N MET A 126 -4.19 11.78 -6.32
CA MET A 126 -3.54 12.20 -7.56
C MET A 126 -3.74 11.24 -8.76
N ASN A 127 -4.59 10.20 -8.67
CA ASN A 127 -4.62 9.12 -9.66
C ASN A 127 -6.03 8.67 -10.12
N ASN A 128 -6.91 9.61 -10.46
CA ASN A 128 -8.17 9.27 -11.12
C ASN A 128 -7.95 9.07 -12.63
N ARG A 129 -8.10 7.81 -13.08
CA ARG A 129 -8.06 7.43 -14.50
C ARG A 129 -9.48 7.39 -15.07
N PHE A 130 -9.60 7.62 -16.37
CA PHE A 130 -10.88 7.64 -17.10
C PHE A 130 -10.95 6.49 -18.09
N VAL A 131 -12.16 5.94 -18.29
CA VAL A 131 -12.43 4.83 -19.21
C VAL A 131 -13.53 5.22 -20.18
N SER A 132 -13.40 4.81 -21.43
CA SER A 132 -14.45 4.96 -22.44
C SER A 132 -15.39 3.76 -22.41
N VAL A 133 -16.67 4.00 -22.09
CA VAL A 133 -17.72 2.99 -22.04
C VAL A 133 -18.83 3.30 -23.04
N LEU A 134 -19.53 2.27 -23.51
CA LEU A 134 -20.77 2.41 -24.25
C LEU A 134 -21.95 2.18 -23.30
N ARG A 135 -22.81 3.19 -23.15
CA ARG A 135 -24.05 3.13 -22.34
C ARG A 135 -25.18 3.80 -23.10
N ASN A 136 -26.38 3.21 -23.08
CA ASN A 136 -27.54 3.67 -23.87
C ASN A 136 -27.26 3.96 -25.37
N GLY A 137 -26.27 3.29 -25.97
CA GLY A 137 -25.83 3.51 -27.36
C GLY A 137 -24.88 4.69 -27.56
N ASN A 138 -24.51 5.42 -26.51
CA ASN A 138 -23.58 6.54 -26.55
C ASN A 138 -22.23 6.15 -25.94
N LEU A 139 -21.15 6.63 -26.55
CA LEU A 139 -19.80 6.46 -26.01
C LEU A 139 -19.52 7.59 -25.02
N GLU A 140 -19.24 7.24 -23.77
CA GLU A 140 -19.06 8.17 -22.66
C GLU A 140 -17.70 7.91 -21.98
N LYS A 141 -17.03 8.98 -21.55
CA LYS A 141 -15.83 8.86 -20.68
C LYS A 141 -16.26 9.01 -19.23
N ILE A 142 -16.09 7.96 -18.46
CA ILE A 142 -16.41 7.92 -17.03
C ILE A 142 -15.13 7.72 -16.21
N ALA A 143 -15.18 8.07 -14.92
CA ALA A 143 -14.09 7.74 -14.02
C ALA A 143 -14.02 6.21 -13.81
N SER A 144 -12.81 5.67 -13.66
CA SER A 144 -12.60 4.21 -13.61
C SER A 144 -13.32 3.53 -12.44
N ASN A 145 -13.56 4.24 -11.34
CA ASN A 145 -14.32 3.79 -10.17
C ASN A 145 -15.81 3.60 -10.43
N GLU A 146 -16.38 4.29 -11.43
CA GLU A 146 -17.80 4.19 -11.80
C GLU A 146 -18.12 3.01 -12.71
N LEU A 147 -17.10 2.29 -13.18
CA LEU A 147 -17.20 1.10 -14.02
C LEU A 147 -17.90 -0.03 -13.26
N VAL A 148 -18.79 -0.75 -13.93
CA VAL A 148 -19.53 -1.88 -13.34
C VAL A 148 -19.42 -3.12 -14.23
N VAL A 149 -19.62 -4.29 -13.62
CA VAL A 149 -19.72 -5.55 -14.37
C VAL A 149 -20.84 -5.45 -15.42
N GLY A 150 -20.54 -5.88 -16.64
CA GLY A 150 -21.43 -5.81 -17.80
C GLY A 150 -21.24 -4.57 -18.68
N ASP A 151 -20.48 -3.55 -18.24
CA ASP A 151 -20.16 -2.40 -19.10
C ASP A 151 -19.43 -2.87 -20.36
N ILE A 152 -19.76 -2.26 -21.50
CA ILE A 152 -19.01 -2.43 -22.74
C ILE A 152 -17.94 -1.34 -22.78
N VAL A 153 -16.67 -1.75 -22.71
CA VAL A 153 -15.52 -0.85 -22.77
C VAL A 153 -14.94 -0.83 -24.17
N LYS A 154 -14.47 0.35 -24.58
CA LYS A 154 -13.65 0.51 -25.78
C LYS A 154 -12.29 1.05 -25.39
N VAL A 155 -11.24 0.37 -25.82
CA VAL A 155 -9.86 0.74 -25.55
C VAL A 155 -9.10 0.96 -26.84
N THR A 156 -8.18 1.93 -26.81
CA THR A 156 -7.27 2.29 -27.90
C THR A 156 -5.85 2.39 -27.37
N VAL A 157 -4.87 2.52 -28.28
CA VAL A 157 -3.46 2.62 -27.92
C VAL A 157 -3.22 3.68 -26.84
N GLY A 158 -2.51 3.29 -25.78
CA GLY A 158 -2.20 4.13 -24.63
C GLY A 158 -3.25 4.11 -23.51
N ASP A 159 -4.44 3.55 -23.75
CA ASP A 159 -5.44 3.36 -22.69
C ASP A 159 -5.02 2.25 -21.73
N PHE A 160 -5.44 2.39 -20.48
CA PHE A 160 -5.35 1.34 -19.47
C PHE A 160 -6.64 0.52 -19.45
N VAL A 161 -6.49 -0.79 -19.25
CA VAL A 161 -7.60 -1.69 -18.95
C VAL A 161 -7.84 -1.60 -17.43
N GLU A 162 -8.92 -0.94 -17.00
CA GLU A 162 -9.15 -0.64 -15.57
C GLU A 162 -9.91 -1.74 -14.80
N ALA A 163 -10.34 -2.80 -15.48
CA ALA A 163 -11.10 -3.91 -14.92
C ALA A 163 -10.83 -5.19 -15.72
N ASP A 164 -11.26 -6.35 -15.23
CA ASP A 164 -11.11 -7.58 -16.00
C ASP A 164 -12.22 -7.64 -17.06
N VAL A 165 -11.81 -7.86 -18.31
CA VAL A 165 -12.62 -7.71 -19.51
C VAL A 165 -12.54 -8.98 -20.34
N ARG A 166 -13.67 -9.40 -20.91
CA ARG A 166 -13.71 -10.38 -21.99
C ARG A 166 -13.78 -9.66 -23.33
N TRP A 167 -12.81 -9.89 -24.22
CA TRP A 167 -12.76 -9.25 -25.54
C TRP A 167 -13.80 -9.80 -26.52
N LEU A 168 -14.56 -8.91 -27.15
CA LEU A 168 -15.66 -9.27 -28.05
C LEU A 168 -15.30 -8.99 -29.51
N GLN A 169 -14.75 -7.81 -29.78
CA GLN A 169 -14.31 -7.35 -31.09
C GLN A 169 -12.93 -6.73 -30.95
N LEU A 170 -12.00 -7.11 -31.82
CA LEU A 170 -10.61 -6.71 -31.75
C LEU A 170 -10.14 -6.30 -33.15
N ASP A 171 -9.25 -5.33 -33.18
CA ASP A 171 -8.54 -4.88 -34.36
C ASP A 171 -7.06 -4.79 -33.97
N GLU A 172 -6.33 -5.89 -34.23
CA GLU A 172 -4.91 -6.09 -33.88
C GLU A 172 -4.55 -5.74 -32.42
N LEU A 173 -5.47 -5.95 -31.49
CA LEU A 173 -5.27 -5.57 -30.09
C LEU A 173 -4.09 -6.34 -29.47
N GLN A 174 -3.14 -5.58 -28.93
CA GLN A 174 -2.05 -6.09 -28.12
C GLN A 174 -2.01 -5.38 -26.76
N LEU A 175 -1.80 -6.16 -25.69
CA LEU A 175 -1.71 -5.63 -24.33
C LEU A 175 -0.38 -5.99 -23.68
N ILE A 176 0.18 -5.05 -22.91
CA ILE A 176 1.28 -5.32 -21.99
C ILE A 176 0.69 -5.72 -20.64
N GLU A 177 0.98 -6.96 -20.20
CA GLU A 177 0.42 -7.57 -18.98
C GLU A 177 1.52 -7.91 -17.96
N SER A 178 2.63 -7.17 -18.01
CA SER A 178 3.81 -7.37 -17.16
C SER A 178 3.51 -7.30 -15.66
N HIS A 179 2.51 -6.51 -15.26
CA HIS A 179 2.09 -6.40 -13.86
C HIS A 179 1.49 -7.69 -13.26
N LEU A 180 1.03 -8.63 -14.10
CA LEU A 180 0.51 -9.95 -13.67
C LEU A 180 1.43 -11.10 -14.06
N THR A 181 2.08 -11.00 -15.22
CA THR A 181 2.86 -12.12 -15.79
C THR A 181 4.37 -11.98 -15.58
N GLY A 182 4.88 -10.77 -15.31
CA GLY A 182 6.31 -10.48 -15.28
C GLY A 182 6.99 -10.41 -16.66
N GLU A 183 6.25 -10.65 -17.74
CA GLU A 183 6.81 -10.62 -19.10
C GLU A 183 6.58 -9.27 -19.78
N ALA A 184 7.60 -8.83 -20.51
CA ALA A 184 7.67 -7.53 -21.19
C ALA A 184 6.78 -7.47 -22.42
N ASP A 185 6.68 -8.61 -23.09
CA ASP A 185 6.22 -8.69 -24.46
C ASP A 185 4.71 -8.45 -24.54
N ALA A 186 4.31 -7.73 -25.59
CA ALA A 186 2.91 -7.48 -25.84
C ALA A 186 2.20 -8.78 -26.22
N VAL A 187 1.11 -9.09 -25.51
CA VAL A 187 0.31 -10.29 -25.75
C VAL A 187 -0.75 -9.95 -26.79
N ILE A 188 -0.69 -10.62 -27.95
CA ILE A 188 -1.72 -10.54 -28.99
C ILE A 188 -3.01 -11.15 -28.45
N LYS A 189 -4.08 -10.35 -28.45
CA LYS A 189 -5.38 -10.76 -27.95
C LYS A 189 -6.23 -11.38 -29.05
N THR A 190 -7.12 -12.28 -28.64
CA THR A 190 -8.12 -12.91 -29.51
C THR A 190 -9.50 -12.72 -28.92
N SER A 191 -10.53 -12.80 -29.74
CA SER A 191 -11.91 -12.77 -29.25
C SER A 191 -12.52 -14.19 -29.20
N GLU A 192 -11.81 -15.18 -29.73
CA GLU A 192 -12.24 -16.57 -29.80
C GLU A 192 -12.27 -17.26 -28.43
N ILE A 193 -13.04 -18.34 -28.34
CA ILE A 193 -13.17 -19.15 -27.11
C ILE A 193 -11.90 -19.98 -26.92
N ILE A 194 -11.44 -20.06 -25.67
CA ILE A 194 -10.34 -20.95 -25.28
C ILE A 194 -10.95 -22.10 -24.47
N SER A 195 -11.05 -23.29 -25.08
CA SER A 195 -11.73 -24.45 -24.46
C SER A 195 -10.89 -25.13 -23.37
N GLU A 196 -9.57 -25.08 -23.50
CA GLU A 196 -8.63 -25.75 -22.60
C GLU A 196 -8.48 -25.01 -21.28
N LYS A 197 -7.96 -25.69 -20.25
CA LYS A 197 -7.62 -25.03 -18.99
C LYS A 197 -6.22 -24.45 -19.11
N VAL A 198 -6.15 -23.12 -19.17
CA VAL A 198 -4.90 -22.38 -19.33
C VAL A 198 -4.61 -21.49 -18.12
N GLU A 199 -3.34 -21.10 -17.95
CA GLU A 199 -2.92 -20.14 -16.93
C GLU A 199 -3.38 -18.71 -17.28
N ILE A 200 -3.28 -17.78 -16.34
CA ILE A 200 -3.77 -16.39 -16.51
C ILE A 200 -3.13 -15.71 -17.72
N GLY A 201 -1.81 -15.84 -17.90
CA GLY A 201 -1.10 -15.24 -19.04
C GLY A 201 -1.51 -15.79 -20.41
N ASP A 202 -2.04 -17.01 -20.44
CA ASP A 202 -2.49 -17.67 -21.68
C ASP A 202 -3.97 -17.41 -22.00
N GLN A 203 -4.72 -16.72 -21.13
CA GLN A 203 -6.10 -16.31 -21.38
C GLN A 203 -6.15 -15.12 -22.34
N ARG A 204 -5.67 -15.31 -23.58
CA ARG A 204 -5.54 -14.26 -24.62
C ARG A 204 -6.86 -13.63 -25.04
N ASN A 205 -7.98 -14.18 -24.60
CA ASN A 205 -9.31 -13.63 -24.87
C ASN A 205 -9.89 -12.79 -23.72
N MET A 206 -9.08 -12.61 -22.69
CA MET A 206 -9.30 -11.72 -21.55
C MET A 206 -8.34 -10.53 -21.62
N GLY A 207 -8.72 -9.43 -21.00
CA GLY A 207 -7.85 -8.33 -20.60
C GLY A 207 -7.97 -8.14 -19.10
N PHE A 208 -6.88 -7.82 -18.43
CA PHE A 208 -6.84 -7.76 -16.96
C PHE A 208 -6.65 -6.32 -16.47
N SER A 209 -7.22 -6.03 -15.29
CA SER A 209 -7.09 -4.72 -14.65
C SER A 209 -5.62 -4.37 -14.42
N GLY A 210 -5.16 -3.24 -14.96
CA GLY A 210 -3.78 -2.78 -14.91
C GLY A 210 -3.00 -2.96 -16.22
N SER A 211 -3.53 -3.72 -17.20
CA SER A 211 -2.90 -3.88 -18.52
C SER A 211 -2.91 -2.56 -19.30
N VAL A 212 -1.92 -2.36 -20.16
CA VAL A 212 -1.83 -1.19 -21.06
C VAL A 212 -1.99 -1.65 -22.50
N VAL A 213 -2.78 -0.92 -23.29
CA VAL A 213 -2.89 -1.17 -24.74
C VAL A 213 -1.63 -0.66 -25.44
N SER A 214 -0.85 -1.58 -26.00
CA SER A 214 0.36 -1.24 -26.76
C SER A 214 0.06 -0.98 -28.24
N SER A 215 -0.89 -1.72 -28.82
CA SER A 215 -1.28 -1.59 -30.22
C SER A 215 -2.74 -1.96 -30.44
N GLY A 216 -3.31 -1.47 -31.53
CA GLY A 216 -4.67 -1.77 -31.97
C GLY A 216 -5.77 -1.15 -31.12
N GLN A 217 -6.98 -1.68 -31.27
CA GLN A 217 -8.14 -1.28 -30.51
C GLN A 217 -9.03 -2.49 -30.18
N GLY A 218 -9.77 -2.39 -29.08
CA GLY A 218 -10.58 -3.49 -28.57
C GLY A 218 -11.90 -3.01 -28.01
N THR A 219 -12.95 -3.79 -28.25
CA THR A 219 -14.23 -3.68 -27.56
C THR A 219 -14.45 -4.94 -26.73
N GLY A 220 -14.72 -4.77 -25.45
CA GLY A 220 -14.89 -5.88 -24.52
C GLY A 220 -15.97 -5.61 -23.48
N ILE A 221 -16.42 -6.67 -22.82
CA ILE A 221 -17.37 -6.59 -21.71
C ILE A 221 -16.65 -6.79 -20.38
N VAL A 222 -16.93 -5.93 -19.41
CA VAL A 222 -16.39 -6.02 -18.05
C VAL A 222 -16.99 -7.24 -17.36
N VAL A 223 -16.15 -8.14 -16.86
CA VAL A 223 -16.56 -9.36 -16.17
C VAL A 223 -16.21 -9.37 -14.68
N ALA A 224 -15.25 -8.55 -14.26
CA ALA A 224 -14.93 -8.36 -12.84
C ALA A 224 -14.41 -6.95 -12.59
N THR A 225 -14.78 -6.37 -11.44
CA THR A 225 -14.36 -5.04 -10.97
C THR A 225 -13.83 -5.11 -9.54
N GLY A 226 -13.02 -4.13 -9.14
CA GLY A 226 -12.51 -4.01 -7.77
C GLY A 226 -11.80 -5.26 -7.28
N GLU A 227 -12.20 -5.74 -6.09
CA GLU A 227 -11.67 -6.95 -5.43
C GLU A 227 -11.77 -8.22 -6.28
N ASN A 228 -12.77 -8.29 -7.15
CA ASN A 228 -13.07 -9.50 -7.90
C ASN A 228 -12.16 -9.69 -9.13
N THR A 229 -11.38 -8.67 -9.51
CA THR A 229 -10.37 -8.74 -10.56
C THR A 229 -9.19 -9.62 -10.13
N GLU A 230 -8.40 -10.15 -11.07
CA GLU A 230 -7.18 -10.88 -10.73
C GLU A 230 -6.18 -10.00 -9.94
N LEU A 231 -6.04 -8.73 -10.31
CA LEU A 231 -5.25 -7.75 -9.55
C LEU A 231 -5.83 -7.49 -8.15
N GLY A 232 -7.17 -7.46 -8.04
CA GLY A 232 -7.89 -7.32 -6.78
C GLY A 232 -7.68 -8.49 -5.83
N LYS A 233 -7.73 -9.72 -6.34
CA LYS A 233 -7.44 -10.95 -5.57
C LYS A 233 -5.99 -10.95 -5.06
N ILE A 234 -5.03 -10.54 -5.88
CA ILE A 234 -3.64 -10.37 -5.44
C ILE A 234 -3.55 -9.32 -4.32
N SER A 235 -4.24 -8.18 -4.47
CA SER A 235 -4.29 -7.15 -3.44
C SER A 235 -4.89 -7.65 -2.12
N GLN A 236 -5.90 -8.53 -2.17
CA GLN A 236 -6.52 -9.13 -1.00
C GLN A 236 -5.57 -10.10 -0.29
N LEU A 237 -4.88 -10.98 -1.04
CA LEU A 237 -3.87 -11.88 -0.48
C LEU A 237 -2.75 -11.09 0.22
N MET A 238 -2.34 -9.94 -0.34
CA MET A 238 -1.36 -9.07 0.30
C MET A 238 -1.87 -8.38 1.57
N LYS A 239 -3.18 -8.12 1.68
CA LYS A 239 -3.79 -7.50 2.88
C LYS A 239 -3.94 -8.47 4.03
N GLU A 240 -4.19 -9.75 3.74
CA GLU A 240 -4.27 -10.78 4.78
C GLU A 240 -2.93 -10.93 5.53
N GLU A 241 -1.81 -10.63 4.88
CA GLU A 241 -0.54 -10.39 5.56
C GLU A 241 -0.54 -8.99 6.21
N GLY A 242 -1.11 -8.90 7.42
CA GLY A 242 -1.14 -7.66 8.19
C GLY A 242 0.23 -6.94 8.27
N VAL A 243 0.20 -5.61 8.41
CA VAL A 243 1.39 -4.75 8.38
C VAL A 243 2.45 -5.24 9.36
N ARG A 244 3.55 -5.78 8.82
CA ARG A 244 4.68 -6.26 9.62
C ARG A 244 5.40 -5.05 10.23
N GLN A 245 5.59 -5.08 11.55
CA GLN A 245 6.39 -4.07 12.25
C GLN A 245 7.84 -4.08 11.76
N SER A 246 8.41 -2.88 11.62
CA SER A 246 9.80 -2.71 11.20
C SER A 246 10.78 -3.23 12.27
N PRO A 247 12.01 -3.64 11.91
CA PRO A 247 12.98 -4.13 12.89
C PRO A 247 13.28 -3.11 14.01
N LEU A 248 13.37 -1.82 13.69
CA LEU A 248 13.50 -0.75 14.66
C LEU A 248 12.27 -0.66 15.58
N GLN A 249 11.05 -0.73 15.03
CA GLN A 249 9.83 -0.76 15.84
C GLN A 249 9.82 -1.95 16.81
N LYS A 250 10.21 -3.15 16.36
CA LYS A 250 10.33 -4.34 17.22
C LYS A 250 11.37 -4.12 18.33
N THR A 251 12.50 -3.53 17.99
CA THR A 251 13.59 -3.25 18.94
C THR A 251 13.16 -2.23 19.99
N VAL A 252 12.53 -1.13 19.56
CA VAL A 252 11.95 -0.11 20.43
C VAL A 252 10.87 -0.71 21.32
N GLN A 253 9.97 -1.53 20.77
CA GLN A 253 8.94 -2.18 21.58
C GLN A 253 9.55 -3.14 22.61
N LYS A 254 10.60 -3.88 22.26
CA LYS A 254 11.34 -4.75 23.20
C LYS A 254 12.04 -3.93 24.29
N LEU A 255 12.67 -2.82 23.93
CA LEU A 255 13.28 -1.87 24.87
C LEU A 255 12.21 -1.31 25.81
N THR A 256 11.13 -0.74 25.29
CA THR A 256 10.01 -0.21 26.08
C THR A 256 9.42 -1.27 27.01
N LYS A 257 9.17 -2.49 26.53
CA LYS A 257 8.69 -3.60 27.39
C LYS A 257 9.69 -3.96 28.49
N THR A 258 10.99 -3.91 28.20
CA THR A 258 12.04 -4.20 29.19
C THR A 258 12.12 -3.10 30.24
N LEU A 259 12.14 -1.83 29.81
CA LEU A 259 12.12 -0.67 30.70
C LEU A 259 10.85 -0.66 31.56
N MET A 260 9.68 -0.99 31.00
CA MET A 260 8.45 -1.11 31.79
C MET A 260 8.54 -2.22 32.84
N LYS A 261 9.14 -3.38 32.53
CA LYS A 261 9.35 -4.44 33.52
C LYS A 261 10.29 -4.01 34.65
N ILE A 262 11.40 -3.34 34.31
CA ILE A 262 12.37 -2.83 35.28
C ILE A 262 11.72 -1.74 36.15
N SER A 263 11.04 -0.79 35.52
CA SER A 263 10.34 0.30 36.19
C SER A 263 9.24 -0.23 37.12
N ALA A 264 8.43 -1.19 36.69
CA ALA A 264 7.46 -1.85 37.54
C ALA A 264 8.13 -2.55 38.75
N GLY A 265 9.28 -3.21 38.54
CA GLY A 265 10.08 -3.79 39.63
C GLY A 265 10.57 -2.75 40.62
N ILE A 266 11.08 -1.61 40.14
CA ILE A 266 11.51 -0.48 40.98
C ILE A 266 10.33 0.08 41.76
N VAL A 267 9.19 0.32 41.12
CA VAL A 267 7.96 0.80 41.77
C VAL A 267 7.54 -0.13 42.90
N VAL A 268 7.52 -1.45 42.66
CA VAL A 268 7.17 -2.43 43.70
C VAL A 268 8.20 -2.42 44.83
N LEU A 269 9.49 -2.35 44.52
CA LEU A 269 10.56 -2.29 45.52
C LEU A 269 10.50 -1.02 46.36
N THR A 270 10.36 0.15 45.74
CA THR A 270 10.25 1.44 46.44
C THR A 270 8.97 1.50 47.24
N PHE A 271 7.89 0.90 46.74
CA PHE A 271 6.63 0.79 47.46
C PHE A 271 6.78 -0.08 48.73
N VAL A 272 7.31 -1.30 48.60
CA VAL A 272 7.51 -2.20 49.74
C VAL A 272 8.51 -1.60 50.74
N PHE A 273 9.64 -1.07 50.27
CA PHE A 273 10.63 -0.43 51.15
C PHE A 273 10.07 0.81 51.83
N GLY A 274 9.30 1.63 51.11
CA GLY A 274 8.62 2.80 51.66
C GLY A 274 7.60 2.44 52.73
N LEU A 275 6.84 1.34 52.55
CA LEU A 275 5.93 0.83 53.58
C LEU A 275 6.65 0.29 54.82
N ILE A 276 7.76 -0.43 54.64
CA ILE A 276 8.57 -0.93 55.76
C ILE A 276 9.21 0.23 56.53
N SER A 277 9.78 1.20 55.81
CA SER A 277 10.52 2.34 56.38
C SER A 277 9.60 3.35 57.07
N SER A 278 8.37 3.51 56.57
CA SER A 278 7.37 4.39 57.20
C SER A 278 6.79 3.82 58.49
N GLY A 279 6.90 2.50 58.74
CA GLY A 279 6.51 1.85 59.99
C GLY A 279 4.99 1.86 60.32
N GLU A 280 4.20 2.64 59.57
CA GLU A 280 2.76 2.81 59.73
C GLU A 280 2.05 2.63 58.38
N PHE A 281 1.05 1.74 58.34
CA PHE A 281 0.15 1.54 57.19
C PHE A 281 -0.96 2.61 57.13
N SER A 282 -0.61 3.87 57.41
CA SER A 282 -1.56 4.98 57.26
C SER A 282 -1.76 5.30 55.78
N ILE A 283 -2.98 5.69 55.40
CA ILE A 283 -3.34 6.06 54.03
C ILE A 283 -2.39 7.14 53.49
N ASN A 284 -1.95 8.08 54.33
CA ASN A 284 -1.01 9.15 53.96
C ASN A 284 0.39 8.63 53.59
N SER A 285 0.88 7.62 54.32
CA SER A 285 2.17 6.96 54.05
C SER A 285 2.09 6.15 52.77
N ILE A 286 0.98 5.44 52.55
CA ILE A 286 0.73 4.69 51.31
C ILE A 286 0.69 5.63 50.11
N THR A 287 -0.02 6.75 50.21
CA THR A 287 -0.18 7.69 49.09
C THR A 287 1.10 8.43 48.74
N SER A 288 1.90 8.82 49.73
CA SER A 288 3.19 9.51 49.51
C SER A 288 4.24 8.57 48.90
N VAL A 289 4.35 7.34 49.42
CA VAL A 289 5.23 6.30 48.86
C VAL A 289 4.78 5.92 47.45
N PHE A 290 3.47 5.86 47.20
CA PHE A 290 2.92 5.58 45.87
C PHE A 290 3.16 6.73 44.88
N SER A 291 2.95 7.98 45.28
CA SER A 291 3.22 9.19 44.47
C SER A 291 4.70 9.25 44.07
N THR A 292 5.61 8.99 45.02
CA THR A 292 7.05 8.91 44.74
C THR A 292 7.39 7.78 43.77
N SER A 293 6.75 6.63 43.91
CA SER A 293 6.97 5.48 43.02
C SER A 293 6.47 5.76 41.60
N ILE A 294 5.33 6.44 41.44
CA ILE A 294 4.84 6.88 40.13
C ILE A 294 5.76 7.93 39.51
N ALA A 295 6.22 8.91 40.27
CA ALA A 295 7.16 9.92 39.76
C ALA A 295 8.43 9.26 39.19
N LEU A 296 8.95 8.24 39.88
CA LEU A 296 10.04 7.40 39.38
C LEU A 296 9.66 6.59 38.14
N ALA A 297 8.44 6.06 38.08
CA ALA A 297 7.95 5.32 36.93
C ALA A 297 7.86 6.20 35.67
N VAL A 298 7.28 7.39 35.80
CA VAL A 298 7.15 8.39 34.73
C VAL A 298 8.52 8.85 34.26
N ALA A 299 9.44 9.16 35.18
CA ALA A 299 10.81 9.57 34.86
C ALA A 299 11.60 8.48 34.11
N SER A 300 11.21 7.21 34.24
CA SER A 300 11.89 6.08 33.63
C SER A 300 11.42 5.77 32.20
N ILE A 301 10.31 6.37 31.74
CA ILE A 301 9.75 6.06 30.42
C ILE A 301 10.27 7.07 29.38
N PRO A 302 10.96 6.60 28.32
CA PRO A 302 11.46 7.48 27.27
C PRO A 302 10.32 7.87 26.31
N ASP A 303 9.53 8.85 26.72
CA ASP A 303 8.39 9.43 25.98
C ASP A 303 8.81 10.20 24.71
N ALA A 304 10.02 10.76 24.70
CA ALA A 304 10.58 11.47 23.55
C ALA A 304 11.01 10.52 22.40
N LEU A 305 11.16 9.22 22.68
CA LEU A 305 11.75 8.27 21.74
C LEU A 305 10.95 8.15 20.42
N PRO A 306 9.60 8.03 20.41
CA PRO A 306 8.82 8.00 19.17
C PRO A 306 8.96 9.27 18.33
N VAL A 307 9.07 10.44 18.98
CA VAL A 307 9.22 11.73 18.29
C VAL A 307 10.59 11.80 17.61
N VAL A 308 11.66 11.48 18.34
CA VAL A 308 13.02 11.46 17.79
C VAL A 308 13.11 10.47 16.62
N LEU A 309 12.52 9.28 16.76
CA LEU A 309 12.47 8.28 15.69
C LEU A 309 11.75 8.82 14.44
N SER A 310 10.59 9.45 14.61
CA SER A 310 9.84 10.03 13.50
C SER A 310 10.64 11.11 12.76
N ILE A 311 11.31 12.00 13.50
CA ILE A 311 12.15 13.06 12.92
C ILE A 311 13.30 12.44 12.11
N VAL A 312 14.03 11.48 12.68
CA VAL A 312 15.15 10.82 12.01
C VAL A 312 14.70 10.07 10.76
N LEU A 313 13.60 9.31 10.84
CA LEU A 313 13.03 8.60 9.69
C LEU A 313 12.55 9.57 8.60
N THR A 314 11.97 10.71 8.99
CA THR A 314 11.54 11.75 8.05
C THR A 314 12.72 12.37 7.31
N ILE A 315 13.81 12.69 8.02
CA ILE A 315 15.05 13.18 7.39
C ILE A 315 15.58 12.15 6.38
N GLY A 316 15.58 10.86 6.76
CA GLY A 316 15.96 9.77 5.87
C GLY A 316 15.08 9.66 4.62
N ALA A 317 13.75 9.76 4.80
CA ALA A 317 12.79 9.71 3.70
C ALA A 317 12.96 10.88 2.73
N VAL A 318 13.16 12.10 3.24
CA VAL A 318 13.45 13.29 2.42
C VAL A 318 14.74 13.11 1.62
N LYS A 319 15.80 12.55 2.23
CA LYS A 319 17.06 12.29 1.55
C LYS A 319 16.92 11.22 0.45
N MET A 320 16.15 10.17 0.69
CA MET A 320 15.84 9.13 -0.32
C MET A 320 15.01 9.69 -1.48
N SER A 321 14.02 10.53 -1.19
CA SER A 321 13.18 11.19 -2.21
C SER A 321 14.00 12.07 -3.16
N LYS A 322 14.98 12.82 -2.63
CA LYS A 322 15.93 13.58 -3.47
C LYS A 322 16.74 12.71 -4.44
N ASN A 323 16.93 11.43 -4.11
CA ASN A 323 17.60 10.45 -4.95
C ASN A 323 16.63 9.60 -5.80
N LYS A 324 15.45 10.13 -6.12
CA LYS A 324 14.39 9.47 -6.91
C LYS A 324 13.76 8.22 -6.26
N GLY A 325 13.98 8.00 -4.96
CA GLY A 325 13.32 6.93 -4.21
C GLY A 325 12.00 7.41 -3.57
N LEU A 326 10.86 6.97 -4.08
CA LEU A 326 9.56 7.30 -3.50
C LEU A 326 9.29 6.45 -2.25
N ILE A 327 9.23 7.11 -1.09
CA ILE A 327 8.95 6.46 0.20
C ILE A 327 7.46 6.57 0.53
N LYS A 328 6.77 5.43 0.55
CA LYS A 328 5.33 5.35 0.88
C LYS A 328 5.05 5.32 2.39
N THR A 329 6.00 4.85 3.21
CA THR A 329 5.88 4.85 4.68
C THR A 329 7.22 5.17 5.34
N LEU A 330 7.23 5.90 6.46
CA LEU A 330 8.47 6.28 7.14
C LEU A 330 9.32 5.07 7.59
N SER A 331 8.68 3.97 7.98
CA SER A 331 9.35 2.71 8.36
C SER A 331 10.06 2.00 7.20
N SER A 332 9.72 2.31 5.94
CA SER A 332 10.37 1.73 4.76
C SER A 332 11.86 2.10 4.67
N VAL A 333 12.24 3.29 5.16
CA VAL A 333 13.64 3.77 5.15
C VAL A 333 14.55 2.83 5.94
N GLU A 334 14.10 2.42 7.13
CA GLU A 334 14.85 1.52 8.01
C GLU A 334 14.80 0.06 7.55
N THR A 335 13.65 -0.38 7.05
CA THR A 335 13.49 -1.73 6.49
C THR A 335 14.45 -1.95 5.32
N LEU A 336 14.62 -0.95 4.45
CA LEU A 336 15.58 -1.03 3.35
C LEU A 336 17.04 -1.11 3.87
N GLY A 337 17.38 -0.33 4.90
CA GLY A 337 18.72 -0.37 5.51
C GLY A 337 19.05 -1.69 6.23
N SER A 338 18.05 -2.46 6.62
CA SER A 338 18.19 -3.78 7.28
C SER A 338 17.95 -4.96 6.34
N THR A 339 17.80 -4.70 5.04
CA THR A 339 17.53 -5.74 4.04
C THR A 339 18.75 -6.64 3.85
N SER A 340 18.57 -7.96 4.03
CA SER A 340 19.62 -8.97 3.80
C SER A 340 19.50 -9.67 2.45
N TYR A 341 18.28 -9.71 1.89
CA TYR A 341 17.99 -10.34 0.61
C TYR A 341 17.14 -9.38 -0.22
N ILE A 342 17.56 -9.14 -1.46
CA ILE A 342 16.78 -8.39 -2.45
C ILE A 342 16.26 -9.41 -3.45
N CYS A 343 14.97 -9.73 -3.34
CA CYS A 343 14.24 -10.45 -4.38
C CYS A 343 13.77 -9.41 -5.39
N SER A 344 14.45 -9.35 -6.53
CA SER A 344 14.11 -8.42 -7.62
C SER A 344 13.40 -9.18 -8.73
N ASP A 345 12.36 -8.57 -9.28
CA ASP A 345 11.88 -8.97 -10.59
C ASP A 345 12.97 -8.70 -11.65
N LYS A 346 12.96 -9.46 -12.75
CA LYS A 346 13.91 -9.31 -13.86
C LYS A 346 13.46 -8.16 -14.75
N THR A 347 12.26 -8.30 -15.32
CA THR A 347 11.78 -7.46 -16.40
C THR A 347 11.34 -6.09 -15.88
N GLY A 348 11.88 -5.01 -16.46
CA GLY A 348 11.54 -3.63 -16.05
C GLY A 348 12.05 -3.21 -14.67
N THR A 349 12.74 -4.09 -13.94
CA THR A 349 13.42 -3.76 -12.68
C THR A 349 14.94 -3.93 -12.81
N LEU A 350 15.42 -5.12 -13.22
CA LEU A 350 16.84 -5.34 -13.53
C LEU A 350 17.17 -5.01 -14.99
N THR A 351 16.21 -5.22 -15.88
CA THR A 351 16.32 -4.87 -17.31
C THR A 351 15.57 -3.59 -17.61
N GLN A 352 15.94 -2.91 -18.70
CA GLN A 352 15.26 -1.67 -19.13
C GLN A 352 13.85 -1.91 -19.68
N ASN A 353 13.40 -3.16 -19.79
CA ASN A 353 12.18 -3.54 -20.50
C ASN A 353 12.17 -3.08 -21.98
N GLU A 354 13.36 -2.95 -22.57
CA GLU A 354 13.56 -2.57 -23.96
C GLU A 354 14.25 -3.73 -24.67
N MET A 355 13.58 -4.29 -25.68
CA MET A 355 14.13 -5.41 -26.45
C MET A 355 15.24 -4.89 -27.38
N THR A 356 16.47 -5.35 -27.16
CA THR A 356 17.64 -4.87 -27.91
C THR A 356 18.33 -6.00 -28.65
N VAL A 357 18.54 -5.83 -29.95
CA VAL A 357 19.36 -6.76 -30.74
C VAL A 357 20.82 -6.59 -30.32
N THR A 358 21.42 -7.62 -29.70
CA THR A 358 22.84 -7.58 -29.30
C THR A 358 23.77 -8.26 -30.30
N LYS A 359 23.23 -9.21 -31.08
CA LYS A 359 23.98 -10.02 -32.05
C LYS A 359 23.06 -10.46 -33.18
N PHE A 360 23.61 -10.60 -34.38
CA PHE A 360 22.91 -11.23 -35.50
C PHE A 360 23.89 -12.00 -36.38
N TYR A 361 23.39 -12.98 -37.11
CA TYR A 361 24.17 -13.80 -38.01
C TYR A 361 23.67 -13.61 -39.44
N ALA A 362 24.56 -13.21 -40.35
CA ALA A 362 24.24 -12.95 -41.74
C ALA A 362 25.40 -13.38 -42.63
N ASN A 363 25.11 -14.01 -43.77
CA ASN A 363 26.08 -14.40 -44.80
C ASN A 363 27.32 -15.13 -44.25
N GLY A 364 27.11 -16.08 -43.33
CA GLY A 364 28.21 -16.88 -42.77
C GLY A 364 28.95 -16.23 -41.60
N GLN A 365 28.60 -14.98 -41.24
CA GLN A 365 29.35 -14.16 -40.29
C GLN A 365 28.48 -13.75 -39.09
N LEU A 366 29.09 -13.75 -37.91
CA LEU A 366 28.46 -13.30 -36.66
C LEU A 366 28.86 -11.86 -36.35
N TYR A 367 27.86 -11.02 -36.13
CA TYR A 367 28.00 -9.60 -35.84
C TYR A 367 27.55 -9.29 -34.42
N THR A 368 28.22 -8.34 -33.78
CA THR A 368 27.82 -7.70 -32.52
C THR A 368 27.26 -6.32 -32.80
N VAL A 369 26.19 -5.98 -32.09
CA VAL A 369 25.56 -4.66 -32.11
C VAL A 369 25.83 -3.99 -30.77
N GLU A 370 26.46 -2.83 -30.80
CA GLU A 370 26.66 -1.98 -29.64
C GLU A 370 25.46 -1.04 -29.48
N GLY A 371 25.07 -0.78 -28.24
CA GLY A 371 23.87 -0.02 -27.91
C GLY A 371 23.02 -0.78 -26.89
N LEU A 372 22.26 -0.04 -26.10
CA LEU A 372 21.28 -0.59 -25.17
C LEU A 372 19.97 0.16 -25.38
N GLY A 373 18.86 -0.57 -25.30
CA GLY A 373 17.55 0.00 -25.47
C GLY A 373 17.24 0.39 -26.91
N TYR A 374 16.46 1.46 -27.07
CA TYR A 374 16.07 2.04 -28.36
C TYR A 374 16.91 3.25 -28.80
N ASP A 375 18.06 3.51 -28.16
CA ASP A 375 18.98 4.56 -28.61
C ASP A 375 19.64 4.15 -29.95
N ILE A 376 19.60 5.05 -30.93
CA ILE A 376 20.19 4.87 -32.27
C ILE A 376 21.72 4.99 -32.28
N LYS A 377 22.34 5.31 -31.13
CA LYS A 377 23.79 5.39 -30.99
C LYS A 377 24.39 4.01 -30.76
N GLY A 378 25.20 3.57 -31.73
CA GLY A 378 25.83 2.27 -31.68
C GLY A 378 26.69 1.99 -32.90
N GLY A 379 27.31 0.81 -32.90
CA GLY A 379 28.14 0.32 -33.98
C GLY A 379 27.90 -1.16 -34.21
N VAL A 380 28.04 -1.58 -35.47
CA VAL A 380 28.04 -3.00 -35.83
C VAL A 380 29.47 -3.45 -36.09
N SER A 381 29.93 -4.42 -35.30
CA SER A 381 31.27 -5.00 -35.36
C SER A 381 31.21 -6.49 -35.70
N LEU A 382 32.22 -6.98 -36.41
CA LEU A 382 32.34 -8.39 -36.81
C LEU A 382 33.06 -9.16 -35.70
N ILE A 383 32.53 -10.30 -35.27
CA ILE A 383 33.18 -11.14 -34.24
C ILE A 383 34.25 -12.04 -34.86
N SER A 384 34.07 -12.44 -36.13
CA SER A 384 35.03 -13.27 -36.89
C SER A 384 36.17 -12.42 -37.47
N GLN A 385 37.42 -12.91 -37.35
CA GLN A 385 38.62 -12.22 -37.85
C GLN A 385 38.95 -12.49 -39.33
N GLU A 386 38.22 -13.39 -40.00
CA GLU A 386 38.64 -13.92 -41.32
C GLU A 386 38.17 -13.11 -42.53
N ASN A 387 37.19 -12.20 -42.39
CA ASN A 387 36.76 -11.33 -43.47
C ASN A 387 36.30 -9.97 -42.93
N LYS A 388 36.92 -8.88 -43.38
CA LYS A 388 36.64 -7.51 -42.91
C LYS A 388 35.53 -6.78 -43.66
N GLU A 389 35.03 -7.35 -44.76
CA GLU A 389 33.95 -6.73 -45.52
C GLU A 389 32.60 -6.98 -44.86
N LYS A 390 31.89 -5.89 -44.59
CA LYS A 390 30.52 -5.91 -44.07
C LYS A 390 29.58 -6.30 -45.21
N ASN A 391 28.91 -7.44 -45.09
CA ASN A 391 27.95 -7.89 -46.10
C ASN A 391 26.64 -8.33 -45.42
N PHE A 392 25.89 -7.35 -44.90
CA PHE A 392 24.62 -7.57 -44.20
C PHE A 392 23.49 -6.63 -44.66
N GLU A 393 23.70 -5.84 -45.72
CA GLU A 393 22.73 -4.81 -46.16
C GLU A 393 21.36 -5.40 -46.50
N LYS A 394 21.31 -6.48 -47.28
CA LYS A 394 20.03 -7.16 -47.62
C LYS A 394 19.30 -7.74 -46.40
N PHE A 395 20.06 -8.18 -45.40
CA PHE A 395 19.49 -8.67 -44.15
C PHE A 395 18.83 -7.51 -43.39
N MET A 396 19.49 -6.35 -43.31
CA MET A 396 18.91 -5.14 -42.70
C MET A 396 17.70 -4.63 -43.46
N GLU A 397 17.76 -4.62 -44.80
CA GLU A 397 16.63 -4.23 -45.65
C GLU A 397 15.39 -5.10 -45.39
N SER A 398 15.59 -6.41 -45.22
CA SER A 398 14.51 -7.34 -44.88
C SER A 398 13.89 -7.04 -43.50
N ILE A 399 14.72 -6.70 -42.50
CA ILE A 399 14.25 -6.33 -41.16
C ILE A 399 13.44 -5.04 -41.20
N VAL A 400 13.89 -4.04 -41.96
CA VAL A 400 13.18 -2.76 -42.06
C VAL A 400 11.85 -2.90 -42.80
N LEU A 401 11.82 -3.69 -43.88
CA LEU A 401 10.62 -3.85 -44.70
C LEU A 401 9.57 -4.80 -44.09
N CYS A 402 9.99 -5.73 -43.24
CA CYS A 402 9.11 -6.70 -42.57
C CYS A 402 8.94 -6.38 -41.09
N ASN A 403 8.72 -5.11 -40.76
CA ASN A 403 8.50 -4.66 -39.39
C ASN A 403 7.36 -3.64 -39.36
N ASP A 404 6.35 -3.91 -38.51
CA ASP A 404 5.17 -3.06 -38.33
C ASP A 404 5.37 -2.03 -37.20
N SER A 405 6.54 -2.02 -36.56
CA SER A 405 6.88 -1.06 -35.50
C SER A 405 7.29 0.28 -36.12
N SER A 406 6.61 1.36 -35.71
CA SER A 406 6.83 2.74 -36.18
C SER A 406 8.05 3.43 -35.59
#